data_AF-A0A954C7S2-F1
#
_entry.id   AF-A0A954C7S2-F1
#
_cell.length_a   1.000
_cell.length_b   1.000
_cell.length_c   1.000
_cell.angle_alpha   90.00
_cell.angle_beta   90.00
_cell.angle_gamma   90.00
#
_symmetry.space_group_name_H-M   'P 1'
#
loop_
_entity.id
_entity.type
_entity.pdbx_description
1 polymer ?
#
loop_
_entity_poly.entity_id
_entity_poly.type
_entity_poly.pdbx_seq_one_letter_code
_entity_poly.pdbx_strand_id
1 'polypeptide(L)'
;MSEQTQPEPAPDRREEREGAEGSPAAGGPVEPTHVLVRTAVLAGLTRLVPLPFVDDFLLRRARRHQVDSLLELHGRSFAKGEVAALSSESGSCLCGLVGFVVLLPITLVVKLIKKLFQTVFFVLALRAAVLAVAATFMLGRTLHRELGAGALSDGAQPPERVREAQQLRTAFEATFKGSDWRLLTHAIGAAWSGAGSLLKRGGQAAQHGLEAHREGQLEGEDRAQVEALSQRVERALDDPKVRSYLADFDRRFAEKLAEVRAGGSA
;
A
#
# COMPACT_ATOMS: atom_id res chain seq x y z
N MET A 1 10.88 -44.46 70.49
CA MET A 1 9.69 -44.79 69.68
C MET A 1 9.15 -43.48 69.16
N SER A 2 9.60 -43.10 67.97
CA SER A 2 9.25 -41.84 67.32
C SER A 2 8.87 -42.19 65.89
N GLU A 3 7.61 -41.92 65.57
CA GLU A 3 7.03 -42.01 64.25
C GLU A 3 7.87 -41.23 63.25
N GLN A 4 8.45 -41.94 62.27
CA GLN A 4 8.99 -41.35 61.06
C GLN A 4 7.98 -41.58 59.94
N THR A 5 7.18 -40.54 59.73
CA THR A 5 6.35 -40.27 58.56
C THR A 5 7.19 -40.39 57.29
N GLN A 6 6.86 -41.37 56.44
CA GLN A 6 7.37 -41.45 55.07
C GLN A 6 6.72 -40.36 54.22
N PRO A 7 7.50 -39.54 53.48
CA PRO A 7 6.94 -38.62 52.51
C PRO A 7 6.50 -39.38 51.25
N GLU A 8 5.22 -39.22 50.94
CA GLU A 8 4.54 -39.65 49.72
C GLU A 8 5.22 -39.06 48.47
N PRO A 9 5.53 -39.87 47.42
CA PRO A 9 6.12 -39.35 46.20
C PRO A 9 5.10 -38.53 45.41
N ALA A 10 5.45 -37.28 45.13
CA ALA A 10 4.64 -36.37 44.33
C ALA A 10 4.37 -36.92 42.92
N PRO A 11 3.14 -36.82 42.39
CA PRO A 11 2.82 -37.25 41.05
C PRO A 11 3.46 -36.34 40.00
N ASP A 12 4.01 -37.01 39.00
CA ASP A 12 4.65 -36.48 37.80
C ASP A 12 3.72 -35.50 37.06
N ARG A 13 4.11 -34.23 36.96
CA ARG A 13 3.38 -33.19 36.21
C ARG A 13 3.98 -32.99 34.82
N ARG A 14 4.21 -34.09 34.10
CA ARG A 14 4.70 -34.07 32.72
C ARG A 14 3.90 -35.02 31.84
N GLU A 15 2.60 -34.80 31.73
CA GLU A 15 1.75 -35.24 30.63
C GLU A 15 0.40 -34.54 30.86
N GLU A 16 -0.36 -34.23 29.80
CA GLU A 16 -1.59 -33.40 29.81
C GLU A 16 -1.43 -31.87 29.77
N ARG A 17 -0.72 -31.37 28.75
CA ARG A 17 -1.14 -30.15 28.02
C ARG A 17 -0.98 -30.34 26.51
N GLU A 18 -1.51 -31.45 26.00
CA GLU A 18 -2.03 -31.50 24.63
C GLU A 18 -3.50 -31.07 24.68
N GLY A 19 -3.94 -30.22 23.75
CA GLY A 19 -5.35 -29.85 23.61
C GLY A 19 -5.72 -28.43 24.03
N ALA A 20 -5.01 -27.43 23.50
CA ALA A 20 -5.56 -26.09 23.33
C ALA A 20 -5.23 -25.55 21.93
N GLU A 21 -5.58 -26.34 20.92
CA GLU A 21 -5.84 -25.83 19.56
C GLU A 21 -7.13 -24.99 19.60
N GLY A 22 -7.00 -23.77 20.14
CA GLY A 22 -7.93 -22.68 19.89
C GLY A 22 -7.65 -22.14 18.49
N SER A 23 -8.06 -22.89 17.47
CA SER A 23 -8.12 -22.44 16.08
C SER A 23 -9.08 -21.24 15.99
N PRO A 24 -8.63 -20.03 15.60
CA PRO A 24 -9.54 -18.96 15.24
C PRO A 24 -10.10 -19.25 13.84
N ALA A 25 -11.12 -20.10 13.79
CA ALA A 25 -11.98 -20.23 12.63
C ALA A 25 -12.87 -18.98 12.51
N ALA A 26 -12.55 -18.08 11.58
CA ALA A 26 -13.51 -17.29 10.77
C ALA A 26 -12.79 -16.21 9.95
N GLY A 27 -12.15 -16.63 8.86
CA GLY A 27 -11.69 -15.74 7.79
C GLY A 27 -11.33 -16.60 6.59
N GLY A 28 -12.15 -16.62 5.55
CA GLY A 28 -11.75 -17.23 4.28
C GLY A 28 -10.43 -16.61 3.79
N PRO A 29 -9.71 -17.26 2.85
CA PRO A 29 -8.53 -16.66 2.26
C PRO A 29 -8.93 -15.29 1.72
N VAL A 30 -8.42 -14.23 2.34
CA VAL A 30 -8.61 -12.88 1.81
C VAL A 30 -7.93 -12.90 0.45
N GLU A 31 -8.72 -12.76 -0.61
CA GLU A 31 -8.22 -12.65 -1.98
C GLU A 31 -7.07 -11.63 -1.98
N PRO A 32 -5.85 -11.99 -2.43
CA PRO A 32 -4.70 -11.08 -2.45
C PRO A 32 -5.04 -9.73 -3.10
N THR A 33 -5.96 -9.76 -4.04
CA THR A 33 -6.55 -8.59 -4.71
C THR A 33 -7.21 -7.61 -3.75
N HIS A 34 -7.93 -8.07 -2.72
CA HIS A 34 -8.59 -7.20 -1.74
C HIS A 34 -7.59 -6.41 -0.91
N VAL A 35 -6.57 -7.10 -0.38
CA VAL A 35 -5.49 -6.43 0.39
C VAL A 35 -4.80 -5.38 -0.47
N LEU A 36 -4.53 -5.69 -1.74
CA LEU A 36 -3.94 -4.76 -2.69
C LEU A 36 -4.83 -3.54 -2.93
N VAL A 37 -6.13 -3.74 -3.18
CA VAL A 37 -7.06 -2.65 -3.45
C VAL A 37 -7.27 -1.79 -2.21
N ARG A 38 -7.46 -2.38 -1.04
CA ARG A 38 -7.66 -1.66 0.21
C ARG A 38 -6.46 -0.77 0.56
N THR A 39 -5.24 -1.29 0.47
CA THR A 39 -4.04 -0.48 0.71
C THR A 39 -3.85 0.59 -0.37
N ALA A 40 -4.20 0.30 -1.63
CA ALA A 40 -4.20 1.31 -2.69
C ALA A 40 -5.22 2.43 -2.46
N VAL A 41 -6.43 2.10 -1.99
CA VAL A 41 -7.46 3.08 -1.61
C VAL A 41 -6.96 3.95 -0.46
N LEU A 42 -6.39 3.36 0.59
CA LEU A 42 -5.80 4.12 1.70
C LEU A 42 -4.71 5.08 1.20
N ALA A 43 -3.82 4.61 0.32
CA ALA A 43 -2.80 5.44 -0.33
C ALA A 43 -3.40 6.58 -1.18
N GLY A 44 -4.53 6.35 -1.83
CA GLY A 44 -5.29 7.40 -2.53
C GLY A 44 -5.87 8.44 -1.59
N LEU A 45 -6.46 7.99 -0.47
CA LEU A 45 -7.07 8.88 0.53
C LEU A 45 -6.05 9.81 1.19
N THR A 46 -4.77 9.43 1.27
CA THR A 46 -3.71 10.32 1.79
C THR A 46 -3.57 11.59 0.96
N ARG A 47 -3.82 11.54 -0.36
CA ARG A 47 -3.78 12.70 -1.27
C ARG A 47 -4.91 13.71 -1.07
N LEU A 48 -5.92 13.34 -0.28
CA LEU A 48 -7.00 14.25 0.09
C LEU A 48 -6.69 15.06 1.34
N VAL A 49 -5.61 14.75 2.05
CA VAL A 49 -5.18 15.51 3.23
C VAL A 49 -4.75 16.91 2.74
N PRO A 50 -5.38 18.00 3.24
CA PRO A 50 -5.08 19.36 2.80
C PRO A 50 -3.82 19.91 3.49
N LEU A 51 -2.77 19.09 3.62
CA LEU A 51 -1.49 19.47 4.23
C LEU A 51 -0.36 19.09 3.27
N PRO A 52 0.39 20.06 2.74
CA PRO A 52 1.55 19.75 1.90
C PRO A 52 2.57 18.94 2.72
N PHE A 53 3.29 18.03 2.05
CA PHE A 53 4.31 17.13 2.62
C PHE A 53 3.76 15.99 3.49
N VAL A 54 2.68 16.21 4.24
CA VAL A 54 2.03 15.16 5.04
C VAL A 54 1.44 14.09 4.13
N ASP A 55 0.83 14.49 3.02
CA ASP A 55 0.27 13.58 2.01
C ASP A 55 1.33 12.67 1.38
N ASP A 56 2.51 13.20 1.05
CA ASP A 56 3.63 12.44 0.51
C ASP A 56 4.25 11.49 1.55
N PHE A 57 4.35 11.92 2.82
CA PHE A 57 4.81 11.07 3.91
C PHE A 57 3.85 9.88 4.13
N LEU A 58 2.54 10.17 4.19
CA LEU A 58 1.50 9.15 4.34
C LEU A 58 1.48 8.22 3.13
N LEU A 59 1.63 8.74 1.90
CA LEU A 59 1.70 7.89 0.70
C LEU A 59 2.90 6.94 0.75
N ARG A 60 4.09 7.46 1.10
CA ARG A 60 5.29 6.62 1.26
C ARG A 60 5.08 5.53 2.30
N ARG A 61 4.42 5.87 3.41
CA ARG A 61 4.09 4.92 4.45
C ARG A 61 3.05 3.88 4.00
N ALA A 62 2.04 4.27 3.21
CA ALA A 62 1.04 3.38 2.66
C ALA A 62 1.67 2.37 1.69
N ARG A 63 2.55 2.84 0.80
CA ARG A 63 3.32 1.97 -0.12
C ARG A 63 4.22 1.01 0.63
N ARG A 64 4.95 1.51 1.64
CA ARG A 64 5.79 0.65 2.46
C ARG A 64 4.98 -0.44 3.15
N HIS A 65 3.83 -0.08 3.72
CA HIS A 65 2.93 -1.06 4.31
C HIS A 65 2.43 -2.09 3.29
N GLN A 66 2.13 -1.68 2.05
CA GLN A 66 1.76 -2.61 0.98
C GLN A 66 2.88 -3.61 0.68
N VAL A 67 4.12 -3.13 0.57
CA VAL A 67 5.30 -3.98 0.33
C VAL A 67 5.49 -4.95 1.49
N ASP A 68 5.46 -4.46 2.74
CA ASP A 68 5.60 -5.27 3.95
C ASP A 68 4.51 -6.37 3.99
N SER A 69 3.25 -6.01 3.72
CA SER A 69 2.12 -6.97 3.70
C SER A 69 2.26 -8.04 2.60
N LEU A 70 2.80 -7.66 1.44
CA LEU A 70 3.03 -8.60 0.34
C LEU A 70 4.19 -9.55 0.62
N LEU A 71 5.23 -9.07 1.28
CA LEU A 71 6.34 -9.92 1.72
C LEU A 71 5.83 -10.92 2.77
N GLU A 72 5.09 -10.46 3.77
CA GLU A 72 4.46 -11.31 4.79
C GLU A 72 3.53 -12.35 4.17
N LEU A 73 2.71 -11.97 3.18
CA LEU A 73 1.83 -12.90 2.45
C LEU A 73 2.60 -14.03 1.74
N HIS A 74 3.84 -13.77 1.32
CA HIS A 74 4.72 -14.77 0.71
C HIS A 74 5.68 -15.43 1.72
N GLY A 75 5.48 -15.20 3.02
CA GLY A 75 6.31 -15.78 4.09
C GLY A 75 7.71 -15.15 4.20
N ARG A 76 7.90 -13.91 3.72
CA ARG A 76 9.20 -13.25 3.64
C ARG A 76 9.26 -12.04 4.57
N SER A 77 10.44 -11.82 5.15
CA SER A 77 10.72 -10.66 5.98
C SER A 77 12.16 -10.20 5.75
N PHE A 78 12.31 -8.98 5.24
CA PHE A 78 13.60 -8.40 4.91
C PHE A 78 13.90 -7.15 5.72
N ALA A 79 15.19 -6.83 5.85
CA ALA A 79 15.58 -5.55 6.43
C ALA A 79 15.04 -4.40 5.57
N LYS A 80 14.59 -3.32 6.21
CA LYS A 80 13.95 -2.17 5.53
C LYS A 80 14.80 -1.59 4.39
N GLY A 81 16.12 -1.64 4.51
CA GLY A 81 17.05 -1.15 3.50
C GLY A 81 17.08 -2.00 2.22
N GLU A 82 16.78 -3.29 2.33
CA GLU A 82 16.88 -4.25 1.21
C GLU A 82 15.75 -4.09 0.20
N VAL A 83 14.58 -3.64 0.66
CA VAL A 83 13.38 -3.44 -0.17
C VAL A 83 12.98 -1.97 -0.28
N ALA A 84 13.83 -1.05 0.18
CA ALA A 84 13.52 0.38 0.24
C ALA A 84 13.10 0.95 -1.11
N ALA A 85 13.71 0.49 -2.20
CA ALA A 85 13.43 0.90 -3.58
C ALA A 85 11.98 0.62 -4.01
N LEU A 86 11.33 -0.40 -3.47
CA LEU A 86 9.94 -0.72 -3.81
C LEU A 86 8.96 0.30 -3.21
N SER A 87 9.31 0.89 -2.08
CA SER A 87 8.45 1.85 -1.36
C SER A 87 8.79 3.33 -1.65
N SER A 88 9.91 3.60 -2.32
CA SER A 88 10.38 4.96 -2.57
C SER A 88 9.59 5.66 -3.67
N GLU A 89 9.61 6.99 -3.65
CA GLU A 89 9.14 7.78 -4.78
C GLU A 89 10.28 8.02 -5.77
N SER A 90 9.97 7.76 -7.04
CA SER A 90 10.80 8.08 -8.18
C SER A 90 10.80 9.59 -8.35
N GLY A 91 11.93 10.25 -8.09
CA GLY A 91 12.13 11.65 -8.48
C GLY A 91 12.29 12.69 -7.36
N SER A 92 12.32 12.31 -6.09
CA SER A 92 12.62 13.26 -5.01
C SER A 92 14.06 13.15 -4.48
N CYS A 93 15.04 13.24 -5.39
CA CYS A 93 16.36 13.78 -5.04
C CYS A 93 16.36 15.33 -5.00
N LEU A 94 15.19 15.97 -5.18
CA LEU A 94 15.01 17.42 -5.30
C LEU A 94 14.22 18.07 -4.15
N CYS A 95 14.10 17.43 -2.98
CA CYS A 95 13.61 18.11 -1.77
C CYS A 95 14.70 18.94 -1.05
N GLY A 96 15.86 19.14 -1.68
CA GLY A 96 16.95 19.96 -1.13
C GLY A 96 16.86 21.46 -1.42
N LEU A 97 15.90 21.95 -2.20
CA LEU A 97 15.87 23.37 -2.58
C LEU A 97 14.46 23.93 -2.79
N VAL A 98 13.66 24.05 -1.72
CA VAL A 98 12.54 25.00 -1.69
C VAL A 98 12.64 25.84 -0.41
N GLY A 99 13.71 26.61 -0.32
CA GLY A 99 13.74 27.84 0.46
C GLY A 99 13.15 28.96 -0.39
N PHE A 100 11.82 29.11 -0.41
CA PHE A 100 11.18 30.33 -0.89
C PHE A 100 10.01 30.68 0.03
N VAL A 101 10.37 31.26 1.17
CA VAL A 101 9.46 32.00 2.04
C VAL A 101 9.16 33.33 1.35
N VAL A 102 7.98 33.45 0.74
CA VAL A 102 7.45 34.74 0.28
C VAL A 102 6.38 35.18 1.27
N LEU A 103 6.71 36.21 2.05
CA LEU A 103 5.76 37.01 2.84
C LEU A 103 4.83 37.76 1.87
N LEU A 104 3.67 37.17 1.56
CA LEU A 104 2.50 37.88 1.01
C LEU A 104 1.45 38.04 2.13
N PRO A 105 0.53 39.01 2.09
CA PRO A 105 -0.49 39.18 3.12
C PRO A 105 -1.55 38.09 2.96
N ILE A 106 -1.28 36.94 3.60
CA ILE A 106 -2.01 35.67 3.51
C ILE A 106 -3.51 35.82 3.76
N THR A 107 -3.93 36.77 4.59
CA THR A 107 -5.30 36.84 5.10
C THR A 107 -6.36 37.34 4.11
N LEU A 108 -5.98 38.14 3.11
CA LEU A 108 -6.92 38.68 2.12
C LEU A 108 -7.08 37.78 0.87
N VAL A 109 -5.97 37.18 0.44
CA VAL A 109 -5.92 36.23 -0.66
C VAL A 109 -6.67 34.94 -0.28
N VAL A 110 -6.47 34.41 0.93
CA VAL A 110 -7.08 33.16 1.41
C VAL A 110 -8.61 33.17 1.41
N LYS A 111 -9.27 34.31 1.60
CA LYS A 111 -10.75 34.36 1.66
C LYS A 111 -11.41 34.36 0.27
N LEU A 112 -10.81 35.03 -0.72
CA LEU A 112 -11.34 35.08 -2.09
C LEU A 112 -10.97 33.82 -2.89
N ILE A 113 -9.75 33.31 -2.68
CA ILE A 113 -9.28 32.01 -3.17
C ILE A 113 -10.09 30.86 -2.58
N LYS A 114 -10.51 30.93 -1.31
CA LYS A 114 -11.16 29.82 -0.60
C LYS A 114 -12.29 29.16 -1.38
N LYS A 115 -13.14 29.91 -2.07
CA LYS A 115 -14.31 29.35 -2.76
C LYS A 115 -13.99 28.76 -4.14
N LEU A 116 -13.17 29.43 -4.94
CA LEU A 116 -12.75 28.91 -6.27
C LEU A 116 -11.72 27.77 -6.14
N PHE A 117 -10.81 27.87 -5.17
CA PHE A 117 -9.82 26.82 -4.92
C PHE A 117 -10.45 25.58 -4.31
N GLN A 118 -11.50 25.68 -3.50
CA GLN A 118 -12.06 24.47 -2.90
C GLN A 118 -12.55 23.49 -3.96
N THR A 119 -13.15 23.96 -5.05
CA THR A 119 -13.57 23.08 -6.15
C THR A 119 -12.40 22.63 -7.02
N VAL A 120 -11.53 23.56 -7.45
CA VAL A 120 -10.40 23.22 -8.34
C VAL A 120 -9.39 22.31 -7.63
N PHE A 121 -9.02 22.64 -6.40
CA PHE A 121 -8.13 21.83 -5.58
C PHE A 121 -8.76 20.48 -5.25
N PHE A 122 -10.07 20.41 -5.02
CA PHE A 122 -10.75 19.14 -4.83
C PHE A 122 -10.68 18.25 -6.08
N VAL A 123 -10.89 18.80 -7.28
CA VAL A 123 -10.77 18.04 -8.53
C VAL A 123 -9.32 17.58 -8.74
N LEU A 124 -8.34 18.43 -8.45
CA LEU A 124 -6.91 18.07 -8.55
C LEU A 124 -6.51 17.02 -7.50
N ALA A 125 -6.96 17.17 -6.26
CA ALA A 125 -6.74 16.21 -5.18
C ALA A 125 -7.40 14.87 -5.48
N LEU A 126 -8.62 14.87 -6.04
CA LEU A 126 -9.30 13.67 -6.50
C LEU A 126 -8.51 12.99 -7.63
N ARG A 127 -8.03 13.74 -8.60
CA ARG A 127 -7.18 13.21 -9.68
C ARG A 127 -5.88 12.62 -9.12
N ALA A 128 -5.23 13.30 -8.17
CA ALA A 128 -4.03 12.83 -7.51
C ALA A 128 -4.29 11.56 -6.68
N ALA A 129 -5.41 11.52 -5.97
CA ALA A 129 -5.86 10.35 -5.21
C ALA A 129 -6.08 9.15 -6.13
N VAL A 130 -6.86 9.32 -7.20
CA VAL A 130 -7.11 8.27 -8.21
C VAL A 130 -5.81 7.77 -8.83
N LEU A 131 -4.87 8.67 -9.16
CA LEU A 131 -3.56 8.29 -9.68
C LEU A 131 -2.72 7.54 -8.63
N ALA A 132 -2.79 7.94 -7.37
CA ALA A 132 -2.11 7.26 -6.27
C ALA A 132 -2.69 5.86 -6.02
N VAL A 133 -4.01 5.69 -6.08
CA VAL A 133 -4.65 4.35 -6.05
C VAL A 133 -4.12 3.51 -7.22
N ALA A 134 -4.19 4.03 -8.45
CA ALA A 134 -3.75 3.30 -9.64
C ALA A 134 -2.28 2.87 -9.53
N ALA A 135 -1.37 3.79 -9.21
CA ALA A 135 0.05 3.49 -9.09
C ALA A 135 0.35 2.47 -7.98
N THR A 136 -0.29 2.62 -6.82
CA THR A 136 -0.10 1.73 -5.66
C THR A 136 -0.66 0.35 -5.94
N PHE A 137 -1.85 0.25 -6.53
CA PHE A 137 -2.44 -1.02 -6.95
C PHE A 137 -1.56 -1.74 -7.97
N MET A 138 -1.14 -1.06 -9.04
CA MET A 138 -0.33 -1.65 -10.11
C MET A 138 1.01 -2.15 -9.58
N LEU A 139 1.67 -1.37 -8.72
CA LEU A 139 2.92 -1.75 -8.10
C LEU A 139 2.74 -3.03 -7.26
N GLY A 140 1.76 -3.04 -6.36
CA GLY A 140 1.50 -4.20 -5.52
C GLY A 140 1.11 -5.45 -6.33
N ARG A 141 0.33 -5.29 -7.41
CA ARG A 141 0.01 -6.39 -8.33
C ARG A 141 1.26 -6.96 -8.99
N THR A 142 2.13 -6.11 -9.55
CA THR A 142 3.39 -6.58 -10.16
C THR A 142 4.29 -7.26 -9.15
N LEU A 143 4.42 -6.67 -7.95
CA LEU A 143 5.23 -7.23 -6.89
C LEU A 143 4.68 -8.58 -6.42
N HIS A 144 3.37 -8.70 -6.21
CA HIS A 144 2.72 -9.96 -5.85
C HIS A 144 3.06 -11.07 -6.86
N ARG A 145 2.96 -10.77 -8.16
CA ARG A 145 3.28 -11.72 -9.22
C ARG A 145 4.75 -12.14 -9.22
N GLU A 146 5.67 -11.19 -9.09
CA GLU A 146 7.11 -11.47 -9.09
C GLU A 146 7.55 -12.23 -7.82
N LEU A 147 6.98 -11.91 -6.66
CA LEU A 147 7.20 -12.67 -5.43
C LEU A 147 6.73 -14.12 -5.60
N GLY A 148 5.56 -14.34 -6.20
CA GLY A 148 5.04 -15.67 -6.55
C GLY A 148 5.91 -16.41 -7.58
N ALA A 149 6.62 -15.69 -8.44
CA ALA A 149 7.60 -16.25 -9.38
C ALA A 149 9.00 -16.48 -8.76
N GLY A 150 9.19 -16.17 -7.48
CA GLY A 150 10.45 -16.39 -6.76
C GLY A 150 11.44 -15.23 -6.77
N ALA A 151 11.07 -14.05 -7.29
CA ALA A 151 11.88 -12.83 -7.15
C ALA A 151 12.01 -12.46 -5.67
N LEU A 152 13.12 -11.86 -5.22
CA LEU A 152 13.44 -11.59 -3.82
C LEU A 152 13.46 -12.86 -2.96
N SER A 153 14.34 -13.79 -3.34
CA SER A 153 14.55 -15.05 -2.62
C SER A 153 15.20 -14.82 -1.25
N ASP A 154 14.80 -15.60 -0.25
CA ASP A 154 15.39 -15.58 1.09
C ASP A 154 16.87 -16.00 1.09
N GLY A 155 17.26 -16.83 0.10
CA GLY A 155 18.64 -17.28 -0.08
C GLY A 155 19.56 -16.26 -0.76
N ALA A 156 19.01 -15.17 -1.32
CA ALA A 156 19.81 -14.12 -1.94
C ALA A 156 20.52 -13.27 -0.88
N GLN A 157 21.74 -12.83 -1.17
CA GLN A 157 22.47 -11.95 -0.25
C GLN A 157 21.81 -10.55 -0.20
N PRO A 158 21.94 -9.80 0.91
CA PRO A 158 21.38 -8.44 1.02
C PRO A 158 21.67 -7.50 -0.17
N PRO A 159 22.90 -7.41 -0.73
CA PRO A 159 23.16 -6.56 -1.90
C PRO A 159 22.44 -7.02 -3.17
N GLU A 160 22.22 -8.33 -3.34
CA GLU A 160 21.47 -8.89 -4.46
C GLU A 160 19.99 -8.53 -4.35
N ARG A 161 19.42 -8.62 -3.14
CA ARG A 161 18.04 -8.20 -2.88
C ARG A 161 17.82 -6.71 -3.12
N VAL A 162 18.76 -5.85 -2.68
CA VAL A 162 18.73 -4.41 -2.97
C VAL A 162 18.69 -4.16 -4.48
N ARG A 163 19.56 -4.84 -5.22
CA ARG A 163 19.66 -4.71 -6.67
C ARG A 163 18.38 -5.19 -7.35
N GLU A 164 17.84 -6.34 -6.94
CA GLU A 164 16.61 -6.87 -7.51
C GLU A 164 15.40 -5.96 -7.22
N ALA A 165 15.29 -5.43 -5.99
CA ALA A 165 14.28 -4.44 -5.64
C ALA A 165 14.38 -3.17 -6.51
N GLN A 166 15.60 -2.71 -6.81
CA GLN A 166 15.83 -1.59 -7.73
C GLN A 166 15.41 -1.93 -9.16
N GLN A 167 15.76 -3.12 -9.66
CA GLN A 167 15.39 -3.57 -11.01
C GLN A 167 13.87 -3.65 -11.18
N LEU A 168 13.16 -4.25 -10.22
CA LEU A 168 11.70 -4.30 -10.17
C LEU A 168 11.11 -2.90 -10.20
N ARG A 169 11.66 -1.98 -9.39
CA ARG A 169 11.19 -0.61 -9.34
C ARG A 169 11.40 0.13 -10.66
N THR A 170 12.59 0.03 -11.25
CA THR A 170 12.92 0.67 -12.53
C THR A 170 12.04 0.14 -13.66
N ALA A 171 11.83 -1.17 -13.74
CA ALA A 171 10.94 -1.78 -14.73
C ALA A 171 9.49 -1.31 -14.56
N PHE A 172 9.01 -1.23 -13.31
CA PHE A 172 7.68 -0.71 -13.00
C PHE A 172 7.54 0.74 -13.48
N GLU A 173 8.48 1.62 -13.14
CA GLU A 173 8.44 3.03 -13.51
C GLU A 173 8.47 3.25 -15.02
N ALA A 174 9.35 2.53 -15.72
CA ALA A 174 9.44 2.59 -17.18
C ALA A 174 8.11 2.16 -17.84
N THR A 175 7.52 1.08 -17.34
CA THR A 175 6.24 0.57 -17.85
C THR A 175 5.09 1.52 -17.53
N PHE A 176 5.03 2.03 -16.29
CA PHE A 176 3.99 2.94 -15.84
C PHE A 176 4.01 4.27 -16.59
N LYS A 177 5.19 4.84 -16.83
CA LYS A 177 5.37 6.07 -17.61
C LYS A 177 4.98 5.89 -19.09
N GLY A 178 5.20 4.71 -19.66
CA GLY A 178 4.86 4.37 -21.05
C GLY A 178 3.43 3.88 -21.27
N SER A 179 2.61 3.74 -20.21
CA SER A 179 1.26 3.18 -20.30
C SER A 179 0.18 4.26 -20.32
N ASP A 180 -0.87 4.05 -21.12
CA ASP A 180 -2.06 4.92 -21.08
C ASP A 180 -2.94 4.56 -19.87
N TRP A 181 -2.68 5.22 -18.75
CA TRP A 181 -3.40 5.02 -17.49
C TRP A 181 -4.80 5.65 -17.48
N ARG A 182 -5.25 6.31 -18.55
CA ARG A 182 -6.56 6.98 -18.61
C ARG A 182 -7.71 6.01 -18.40
N LEU A 183 -7.63 4.80 -18.96
CA LEU A 183 -8.66 3.78 -18.79
C LEU A 183 -8.79 3.38 -17.30
N LEU A 184 -7.67 3.05 -16.66
CA LEU A 184 -7.64 2.64 -15.26
C LEU A 184 -8.09 3.78 -14.33
N THR A 185 -7.60 5.00 -14.55
CA THR A 185 -7.99 6.15 -13.72
C THR A 185 -9.43 6.60 -13.95
N HIS A 186 -9.98 6.42 -15.15
CA HIS A 186 -11.41 6.64 -15.38
C HIS A 186 -12.25 5.60 -14.62
N ALA A 187 -11.87 4.32 -14.67
CA ALA A 187 -12.56 3.25 -13.94
C ALA A 187 -12.52 3.48 -12.42
N ILE A 188 -11.34 3.77 -11.86
CA ILE A 188 -11.18 4.09 -10.43
C ILE A 188 -11.90 5.40 -10.09
N GLY A 189 -11.80 6.43 -10.92
CA GLY A 189 -12.50 7.70 -10.72
C GLY A 189 -14.02 7.54 -10.68
N ALA A 190 -14.58 6.68 -11.53
CA ALA A 190 -15.98 6.30 -11.49
C ALA A 190 -16.35 5.57 -10.20
N ALA A 191 -15.49 4.69 -9.68
CA ALA A 191 -15.68 4.06 -8.37
C ALA A 191 -15.66 5.07 -7.20
N TRP A 192 -15.01 6.22 -7.38
CA TRP A 192 -14.99 7.31 -6.39
C TRP A 192 -16.18 8.27 -6.51
N SER A 193 -16.86 8.31 -7.67
CA SER A 193 -18.05 9.14 -7.86
C SER A 193 -19.14 8.74 -6.84
N GLY A 194 -19.66 9.66 -6.04
CA GLY A 194 -20.61 9.32 -4.97
C GLY A 194 -20.00 8.88 -3.63
N ALA A 195 -18.66 8.76 -3.52
CA ALA A 195 -17.98 8.67 -2.22
C ALA A 195 -17.77 10.06 -1.58
N GLY A 196 -18.62 11.04 -1.88
CA GLY A 196 -18.41 12.46 -1.56
C GLY A 196 -18.33 12.76 -0.06
N SER A 197 -19.02 11.99 0.79
CA SER A 197 -18.92 12.09 2.25
C SER A 197 -17.57 11.57 2.77
N LEU A 198 -17.08 10.49 2.18
CA LEU A 198 -15.79 9.88 2.47
C LEU A 198 -14.65 10.78 2.00
N LEU A 199 -14.80 11.45 0.85
CA LEU A 199 -13.83 12.43 0.36
C LEU A 199 -13.63 13.63 1.30
N LYS A 200 -14.70 14.06 1.98
CA LYS A 200 -14.65 15.17 2.95
C LYS A 200 -13.97 14.78 4.27
N ARG A 201 -14.04 13.50 4.65
CA ARG A 201 -13.44 12.93 5.87
C ARG A 201 -12.15 12.13 5.61
N GLY A 202 -11.82 11.92 4.35
CA GLY A 202 -10.83 10.94 3.89
C GLY A 202 -9.42 11.24 4.37
N GLY A 203 -9.10 12.50 4.63
CA GLY A 203 -7.82 12.87 5.23
C GLY A 203 -7.66 12.35 6.66
N GLN A 204 -8.72 12.41 7.47
CA GLN A 204 -8.72 11.87 8.85
C GLN A 204 -8.72 10.34 8.83
N ALA A 205 -9.54 9.73 7.98
CA ALA A 205 -9.58 8.28 7.82
C ALA A 205 -8.25 7.71 7.28
N ALA A 206 -7.53 8.45 6.43
CA ALA A 206 -6.21 8.05 5.95
C ALA A 206 -5.14 8.14 7.06
N GLN A 207 -5.15 9.23 7.85
CA GLN A 207 -4.25 9.38 9.00
C GLN A 207 -4.48 8.26 10.02
N HIS A 208 -5.72 8.10 10.48
CA HIS A 208 -6.09 7.03 11.41
C HIS A 208 -5.89 5.65 10.80
N GLY A 209 -6.16 5.43 9.52
CA GLY A 209 -5.99 4.12 8.88
C GLY A 209 -4.54 3.68 8.77
N LEU A 210 -3.62 4.60 8.50
CA LEU A 210 -2.19 4.29 8.40
C LEU A 210 -1.51 4.11 9.77
N GLU A 211 -2.01 4.81 10.78
CA GLU A 211 -1.57 4.70 12.18
C GLU A 211 -2.18 3.45 12.81
N ALA A 212 -3.50 3.27 12.71
CA ALA A 212 -4.24 2.11 13.22
C ALA A 212 -3.92 0.80 12.48
N HIS A 213 -3.30 0.81 11.30
CA HIS A 213 -2.78 -0.44 10.73
C HIS A 213 -1.56 -0.99 11.48
N ARG A 214 -0.89 -0.16 12.29
CA ARG A 214 0.20 -0.60 13.18
C ARG A 214 -0.31 -0.96 14.58
N GLU A 215 -1.45 -0.40 15.01
CA GLU A 215 -1.98 -0.54 16.38
C GLU A 215 -3.35 -1.24 16.47
N GLY A 216 -3.93 -1.66 15.34
CA GLY A 216 -5.20 -2.36 15.30
C GLY A 216 -6.40 -1.44 15.07
N GLN A 217 -6.89 -1.49 13.83
CA GLN A 217 -8.25 -1.21 13.35
C GLN A 217 -8.70 0.24 13.21
N LEU A 218 -8.94 0.63 11.95
CA LEU A 218 -9.98 1.62 11.64
C LEU A 218 -11.26 1.20 12.38
N GLU A 219 -11.83 2.10 13.16
CA GLU A 219 -13.05 1.82 13.93
C GLU A 219 -14.30 2.37 13.24
N GLY A 220 -15.43 1.73 13.51
CA GLY A 220 -16.77 2.23 13.18
C GLY A 220 -16.99 2.60 11.71
N GLU A 221 -17.46 3.83 11.48
CA GLU A 221 -17.94 4.33 10.19
C GLU A 221 -16.83 4.44 9.13
N ASP A 222 -15.61 4.79 9.55
CA ASP A 222 -14.48 5.00 8.63
C ASP A 222 -14.00 3.69 8.01
N ARG A 223 -13.99 2.60 8.79
CA ARG A 223 -13.69 1.26 8.27
C ARG A 223 -14.70 0.83 7.22
N ALA A 224 -16.00 0.96 7.53
CA ALA A 224 -17.06 0.58 6.62
C ALA A 224 -17.03 1.39 5.32
N GLN A 225 -16.67 2.68 5.43
CA GLN A 225 -16.47 3.58 4.31
C GLN A 225 -15.30 3.16 3.41
N VAL A 226 -14.11 2.93 3.98
CA VAL A 226 -12.93 2.48 3.23
C VAL A 226 -13.20 1.14 2.57
N GLU A 227 -13.88 0.23 3.26
CA GLU A 227 -14.26 -1.08 2.74
C GLU A 227 -15.25 -0.96 1.57
N ALA A 228 -16.29 -0.15 1.72
CA ALA A 228 -17.25 0.10 0.65
C ALA A 228 -16.57 0.71 -0.59
N LEU A 229 -15.62 1.64 -0.41
CA LEU A 229 -14.84 2.20 -1.51
C LEU A 229 -13.93 1.15 -2.15
N SER A 230 -13.29 0.30 -1.36
CA SER A 230 -12.43 -0.80 -1.85
C SER A 230 -13.21 -1.76 -2.73
N GLN A 231 -14.40 -2.19 -2.29
CA GLN A 231 -15.30 -3.05 -3.07
C GLN A 231 -15.78 -2.40 -4.37
N ARG A 232 -15.92 -1.07 -4.40
CA ARG A 232 -16.26 -0.33 -5.63
C ARG A 232 -15.10 -0.30 -6.60
N VAL A 233 -13.88 -0.14 -6.10
CA VAL A 233 -12.66 -0.19 -6.91
C VAL A 233 -12.44 -1.60 -7.45
N GLU A 234 -12.63 -2.65 -6.64
CA GLU A 234 -12.58 -4.05 -7.09
C GLU A 234 -13.53 -4.30 -8.26
N ARG A 235 -14.81 -3.91 -8.11
CA ARG A 235 -15.80 -4.02 -9.20
C ARG A 235 -15.39 -3.27 -10.46
N ALA A 236 -14.72 -2.14 -10.33
CA ALA A 236 -14.21 -1.39 -11.48
C ALA A 236 -13.00 -2.09 -12.13
N LEU A 237 -12.19 -2.80 -11.35
CA LEU A 237 -11.06 -3.60 -11.85
C LEU A 237 -11.52 -4.90 -12.54
N ASP A 238 -12.70 -5.40 -12.19
CA ASP A 238 -13.32 -6.57 -12.83
C ASP A 238 -13.88 -6.30 -14.24
N ASP A 239 -13.99 -5.03 -14.65
CA ASP A 239 -14.40 -4.66 -16.01
C ASP A 239 -13.48 -5.34 -17.05
N PRO A 240 -14.03 -6.03 -18.08
CA PRO A 240 -13.22 -6.76 -19.06
C PRO A 240 -12.16 -5.90 -19.76
N LYS A 241 -12.44 -4.61 -20.02
CA LYS A 241 -11.47 -3.70 -20.64
C LYS A 241 -10.34 -3.38 -19.68
N VAL A 242 -10.66 -3.17 -18.40
CA VAL A 242 -9.66 -2.93 -17.35
C VAL A 242 -8.80 -4.18 -17.16
N ARG A 243 -9.39 -5.38 -17.09
CA ARG A 243 -8.65 -6.64 -17.03
C ARG A 243 -7.70 -6.84 -18.22
N SER A 244 -8.16 -6.54 -19.43
CA SER A 244 -7.31 -6.60 -20.62
C SER A 244 -6.14 -5.62 -20.54
N TYR A 245 -6.38 -4.41 -20.02
CA TYR A 245 -5.33 -3.42 -19.80
C TYR A 245 -4.31 -3.88 -18.75
N LEU A 246 -4.78 -4.46 -17.63
CA LEU A 246 -3.90 -5.00 -16.59
C LEU A 246 -3.01 -6.11 -17.14
N ALA A 247 -3.56 -7.02 -17.95
CA ALA A 247 -2.80 -8.10 -18.59
C ALA A 247 -1.75 -7.57 -19.59
N ASP A 248 -2.08 -6.53 -20.36
CA ASP A 248 -1.15 -5.88 -21.27
C ASP A 248 -0.03 -5.15 -20.51
N PHE A 249 -0.36 -4.44 -19.43
CA PHE A 249 0.64 -3.85 -18.54
C PHE A 249 1.57 -4.93 -17.97
N ASP A 250 1.00 -6.04 -17.51
CA ASP A 250 1.71 -7.18 -16.95
C ASP A 250 2.76 -7.74 -17.93
N ARG A 251 2.40 -7.85 -19.21
CA ARG A 251 3.29 -8.26 -20.30
C ARG A 251 4.42 -7.25 -20.53
N ARG A 252 4.09 -5.96 -20.69
CA ARG A 252 5.09 -4.90 -20.91
C ARG A 252 6.07 -4.77 -19.76
N PHE A 253 5.59 -4.95 -18.53
CA PHE A 253 6.42 -4.97 -17.33
C PHE A 253 7.41 -6.13 -17.37
N ALA A 254 6.98 -7.33 -17.76
CA ALA A 254 7.87 -8.48 -17.89
C ALA A 254 8.97 -8.24 -18.94
N GLU A 255 8.61 -7.67 -20.09
CA GLU A 255 9.56 -7.27 -21.14
C GLU A 255 10.59 -6.27 -20.59
N LYS A 256 10.12 -5.21 -19.91
CA LYS A 256 11.00 -4.19 -19.33
C LYS A 256 11.88 -4.72 -18.20
N LEU A 257 11.37 -5.64 -17.39
CA LEU A 257 12.16 -6.27 -16.34
C LEU A 257 13.29 -7.14 -16.92
N ALA A 258 13.01 -7.87 -18.01
CA ALA A 258 14.02 -8.63 -18.73
C ALA A 258 15.10 -7.72 -19.33
N GLU A 259 14.72 -6.60 -19.96
CA GLU A 259 15.66 -5.60 -20.46
C GLU A 259 16.56 -5.02 -19.35
N VAL A 260 15.97 -4.65 -18.21
CA VAL A 260 16.70 -4.07 -17.06
C VAL A 260 17.67 -5.09 -16.45
N ARG A 261 17.26 -6.37 -16.35
CA ARG A 261 18.13 -7.46 -15.87
C ARG A 261 19.29 -7.74 -16.83
N ALA A 262 19.03 -7.71 -18.14
CA ALA A 262 20.07 -7.87 -19.16
C ALA A 262 21.07 -6.70 -19.17
N GLY A 263 20.57 -5.46 -19.10
CA GLY A 263 21.40 -4.25 -19.12
C GLY A 263 22.22 -4.02 -17.85
N GLY A 264 21.83 -4.62 -16.72
CA GLY A 264 22.63 -4.58 -15.49
C GLY A 264 23.81 -5.55 -15.47
N SER A 265 23.92 -6.48 -16.42
CA SER A 265 24.97 -7.51 -16.45
C SER A 265 26.24 -7.09 -17.22
N ALA A 266 26.33 -5.81 -17.60
CA ALA A 266 27.51 -5.17 -18.21
C ALA A 266 28.23 -4.31 -17.17
#